data_AF-A0A0H5SG71-F1
#
_entry.id   AF-A0A0H5SG71-F1
#
_cell.length_a   1.000
_cell.length_b   1.000
_cell.length_c   1.000
_cell.angle_alpha   90.00
_cell.angle_beta   90.00
_cell.angle_gamma   90.00
#
_symmetry.space_group_name_H-M   'P 1'
#
loop_
_entity.id
_entity.type
_entity.pdbx_description
1 polymer ?
#
loop_
_entity_poly.entity_id
_entity_poly.type
_entity_poly.pdbx_seq_one_letter_code
_entity_poly.pdbx_strand_id
1 'polypeptide(L)'
;MFIIFLYANKKSNFRSDRNIKIAFIMIFILSFTYLSLFTDLLFKEGYGSVFGKLFDSTRNSTSARIASILVNLRLFMESPIWGVGLSNVEYNFAPLAYQILGFYTEHNTNTLLIQLAQYGLIFIILWMIGICKLCKLIGRNLFNSFIIFILYNVLFIGSNLSFSLITNVLFAYGFSNYKQYLSINKNQYNLLYNGGKNV
;
A
#
# COMPACT_ATOMS: atom_id res chain seq x y z
N MET A 1 14.62 16.75 0.14
CA MET A 1 15.01 17.04 1.54
C MET A 1 14.90 15.82 2.45
N PHE A 2 13.75 15.13 2.51
CA PHE A 2 13.56 13.91 3.33
C PHE A 2 14.49 12.73 2.96
N ILE A 3 14.82 12.58 1.66
CA ILE A 3 15.72 11.52 1.16
C ILE A 3 17.18 11.80 1.55
N ILE A 4 17.60 13.08 1.54
CA ILE A 4 18.94 13.50 1.99
C ILE A 4 19.07 13.28 3.51
N PHE A 5 17.99 13.51 4.26
CA PHE A 5 17.92 13.23 5.70
C PHE A 5 18.01 11.73 6.03
N LEU A 6 17.36 10.85 5.26
CA LEU A 6 17.51 9.40 5.43
C LEU A 6 18.91 8.92 5.04
N TYR A 7 19.51 9.50 4.00
CA TYR A 7 20.87 9.18 3.58
C TYR A 7 21.92 9.63 4.61
N ALA A 8 21.73 10.81 5.23
CA ALA A 8 22.58 11.29 6.31
C ALA A 8 22.46 10.41 7.59
N ASN A 9 21.24 9.93 7.91
CA ASN A 9 21.01 9.05 9.06
C ASN A 9 21.54 7.62 8.89
N LYS A 10 21.68 7.12 7.65
CA LYS A 10 22.23 5.77 7.42
C LYS A 10 23.75 5.70 7.66
N LYS A 11 24.46 6.83 7.52
CA LYS A 11 25.93 6.86 7.56
C LYS A 11 26.50 7.16 8.95
N SER A 12 25.72 7.72 9.87
CA SER A 12 26.23 8.10 11.18
C SER A 12 25.69 7.18 12.27
N ASN A 13 26.60 6.52 12.99
CA ASN A 13 26.33 5.86 14.27
C ASN A 13 26.00 6.92 15.34
N PHE A 14 24.93 7.70 15.15
CA PHE A 14 24.42 8.58 16.19
C PHE A 14 23.64 7.74 17.20
N ARG A 15 24.41 7.14 18.13
CA ARG A 15 23.88 6.80 19.45
C ARG A 15 23.33 8.09 20.06
N SER A 16 22.01 8.23 19.97
CA SER A 16 21.13 8.82 20.97
C SER A 16 21.62 10.13 21.62
N ASP A 17 21.52 11.24 20.89
CA ASP A 17 21.21 12.51 21.56
C ASP A 17 19.71 12.73 21.51
N ARG A 18 19.03 12.21 22.54
CA ARG A 18 17.60 12.40 22.81
C ARG A 18 17.21 13.88 22.67
N ASN A 19 18.12 14.77 23.07
CA ASN A 19 17.95 16.22 23.04
C ASN A 19 17.90 16.78 21.61
N ILE A 20 18.67 16.24 20.66
CA ILE A 20 18.64 16.69 19.25
C ILE A 20 17.32 16.28 18.60
N LYS A 21 16.84 15.05 18.86
CA LYS A 21 15.54 14.58 18.36
C LYS A 21 14.39 15.41 18.92
N ILE A 22 14.42 15.73 20.23
CA ILE A 22 13.42 16.57 20.89
C ILE A 22 13.47 18.00 20.34
N ALA A 23 14.65 18.58 20.13
CA ALA A 23 14.79 19.92 19.57
C ALA A 23 14.21 20.01 18.15
N PHE A 24 14.46 18.99 17.30
CA PHE A 24 13.87 18.92 15.97
C PHE A 24 12.34 18.78 16.00
N ILE A 25 11.80 17.94 16.89
CA ILE A 25 10.35 17.79 17.07
C ILE A 25 9.75 19.12 17.54
N MET A 26 10.39 19.81 18.49
CA MET A 26 9.95 21.13 18.94
C MET A 26 9.97 22.16 17.80
N ILE A 27 11.05 22.25 17.02
CA ILE A 27 11.14 23.19 15.88
C ILE A 27 10.07 22.86 14.83
N PHE A 28 9.80 21.58 14.58
CA PHE A 28 8.74 21.16 13.68
C PHE A 28 7.35 21.55 14.20
N ILE A 29 7.06 21.31 15.48
CA ILE A 29 5.79 21.72 16.11
C ILE A 29 5.65 23.25 16.06
N LEU A 30 6.70 24.00 16.41
CA LEU A 30 6.67 25.45 16.47
C LEU A 30 6.47 26.08 15.09
N SER A 31 7.18 25.57 14.08
CA SER A 31 6.99 25.97 12.68
C SER A 31 5.61 25.58 12.15
N PHE A 32 5.11 24.39 12.50
CA PHE A 32 3.75 23.97 12.14
C PHE A 32 2.68 24.86 12.80
N THR A 33 2.82 25.19 14.08
CA THR A 33 1.89 26.09 14.79
C THR A 33 1.96 27.51 14.23
N TYR A 34 3.14 28.02 13.91
CA TYR A 34 3.31 29.34 13.32
C TYR A 34 2.66 29.41 11.94
N LEU A 35 2.93 28.42 11.09
CA LEU A 35 2.30 28.31 9.77
C LEU A 35 0.78 28.11 9.87
N SER A 36 0.28 27.44 10.91
CA SER A 36 -1.16 27.23 11.09
C SER A 36 -1.91 28.46 11.58
N LEU A 37 -1.27 29.31 12.40
CA LEU A 37 -1.92 30.47 13.02
C LEU A 37 -1.72 31.77 12.24
N PHE A 38 -0.57 31.93 11.59
CA PHE A 38 -0.16 33.20 10.97
C PHE A 38 -0.10 33.16 9.44
N THR A 39 -0.35 31.99 8.83
CA THR A 39 -0.36 31.89 7.37
C THR A 39 -1.58 31.13 6.86
N ASP A 40 -2.11 31.59 5.73
CA ASP A 40 -3.20 30.92 5.02
C ASP A 40 -2.76 29.64 4.28
N LEU A 41 -1.49 29.27 4.43
CA LEU A 41 -0.85 28.19 3.67
C LEU A 41 -1.32 26.79 4.10
N LEU A 42 -1.74 26.62 5.36
CA LEU A 42 -2.17 25.33 5.90
C LEU A 42 -3.69 25.11 5.79
N PHE A 43 -4.53 26.01 6.32
CA PHE A 43 -5.96 25.68 6.59
C PHE A 43 -7.03 26.66 6.05
N LYS A 44 -6.70 27.65 5.22
CA LYS A 44 -7.73 28.59 4.75
C LYS A 44 -8.77 27.95 3.83
N GLU A 45 -10.03 28.31 4.04
CA GLU A 45 -11.19 28.06 3.17
C GLU A 45 -11.02 28.85 1.85
N GLY A 46 -10.21 28.35 0.93
CA GLY A 46 -9.99 28.97 -0.38
C GLY A 46 -8.73 28.49 -1.11
N TYR A 47 -8.68 28.83 -2.42
CA TYR A 47 -7.64 28.47 -3.39
C TYR A 47 -6.23 28.88 -2.96
N GLY A 48 -5.57 28.07 -2.13
CA GLY A 48 -4.17 28.33 -1.76
C GLY A 48 -3.60 27.41 -0.69
N SER A 49 -4.45 26.87 0.18
CA SER A 49 -3.99 26.09 1.33
C SER A 49 -3.71 24.62 0.98
N VAL A 50 -2.64 24.05 1.55
CA VAL A 50 -2.20 22.67 1.29
C VAL A 50 -3.22 21.66 1.86
N PHE A 51 -3.78 21.92 3.04
CA PHE A 51 -4.82 21.07 3.61
C PHE A 51 -6.23 21.47 3.17
N GLY A 52 -6.52 22.72 2.82
CA GLY A 52 -7.82 23.07 2.22
C GLY A 52 -8.05 22.34 0.89
N LYS A 53 -7.01 22.06 0.10
CA LYS A 53 -7.12 21.18 -1.09
C LYS A 53 -7.51 19.73 -0.78
N LEU A 54 -7.35 19.27 0.47
CA LEU A 54 -7.77 17.95 0.94
C LEU A 54 -9.22 17.95 1.45
N PHE A 55 -9.71 19.10 1.92
CA PHE A 55 -11.03 19.24 2.55
C PHE A 55 -12.06 19.99 1.68
N ASP A 56 -11.64 20.56 0.55
CA ASP A 56 -12.52 21.22 -0.40
C ASP A 56 -13.34 20.19 -1.21
N SER A 57 -14.61 20.06 -0.85
CA SER A 57 -15.59 19.13 -1.44
C SER A 57 -15.92 19.45 -2.92
N THR A 58 -15.51 20.61 -3.42
CA THR A 58 -15.70 21.01 -4.83
C THR A 58 -14.69 20.36 -5.78
N ARG A 59 -13.64 19.70 -5.25
CA ARG A 59 -12.60 19.04 -6.06
C ARG A 59 -12.82 17.53 -6.12
N ASN A 60 -13.51 17.09 -7.17
CA ASN A 60 -13.82 15.67 -7.48
C ASN A 60 -12.65 14.69 -7.33
N SER A 61 -11.39 15.11 -7.52
CA SER A 61 -10.24 14.20 -7.51
C SER A 61 -9.75 13.82 -6.10
N THR A 62 -9.73 14.75 -5.14
CA THR A 62 -9.27 14.43 -3.78
C THR A 62 -10.36 13.75 -2.99
N SER A 63 -11.59 14.24 -3.15
CA SER A 63 -12.79 13.69 -2.56
C SER A 63 -13.02 12.24 -3.02
N ALA A 64 -12.82 11.93 -4.31
CA ALA A 64 -12.84 10.56 -4.83
C ALA A 64 -11.78 9.63 -4.20
N ARG A 65 -10.57 10.12 -3.91
CA ARG A 65 -9.52 9.30 -3.26
C ARG A 65 -9.86 9.02 -1.80
N ILE A 66 -10.48 9.97 -1.11
CA ILE A 66 -10.97 9.77 0.26
C ILE A 66 -12.14 8.78 0.25
N ALA A 67 -13.08 8.92 -0.69
CA ALA A 67 -14.19 8.00 -0.88
C ALA A 67 -13.71 6.57 -1.17
N SER A 68 -12.74 6.39 -2.07
CA SER A 68 -12.18 5.07 -2.39
C SER A 68 -11.47 4.40 -1.22
N ILE A 69 -11.10 5.14 -0.17
CA ILE A 69 -10.57 4.56 1.07
C ILE A 69 -11.72 4.26 2.03
N LEU A 70 -12.50 5.28 2.40
CA LEU A 70 -13.49 5.17 3.49
C LEU A 70 -14.66 4.28 3.12
N VAL A 71 -15.18 4.37 1.90
CA VAL A 71 -16.34 3.59 1.47
C VAL A 71 -15.98 2.11 1.35
N ASN A 72 -14.82 1.79 0.76
CA ASN A 72 -14.37 0.40 0.68
C ASN A 72 -14.07 -0.19 2.06
N LEU A 73 -13.52 0.58 3.00
CA LEU A 73 -13.36 0.14 4.39
C LEU A 73 -14.71 -0.10 5.05
N ARG A 74 -15.71 0.75 4.81
CA ARG A 74 -17.06 0.57 5.34
C ARG A 74 -17.69 -0.71 4.79
N LEU A 75 -17.63 -0.93 3.47
CA LEU A 75 -18.12 -2.14 2.81
C LEU A 75 -17.41 -3.38 3.32
N PHE A 76 -16.08 -3.31 3.51
CA PHE A 76 -15.32 -4.40 4.10
C PHE A 76 -15.80 -4.76 5.51
N MET A 77 -16.19 -3.79 6.33
CA MET A 77 -16.67 -4.05 7.69
C MET A 77 -18.03 -4.77 7.74
N GLU A 78 -18.79 -4.78 6.65
CA GLU A 78 -20.06 -5.55 6.58
C GLU A 78 -19.80 -7.06 6.50
N SER A 79 -18.71 -7.47 5.84
CA SER A 79 -18.30 -8.87 5.73
C SER A 79 -16.76 -8.97 5.65
N PRO A 80 -16.05 -8.88 6.79
CA PRO A 80 -14.58 -8.84 6.77
C PRO A 80 -13.93 -10.14 6.30
N ILE A 81 -14.58 -11.27 6.52
CA ILE A 81 -14.02 -12.60 6.25
C ILE A 81 -14.18 -12.97 4.78
N TRP A 82 -15.39 -12.80 4.24
CA TRP A 82 -15.78 -13.28 2.91
C TRP A 82 -15.92 -12.18 1.87
N GLY A 83 -15.93 -10.92 2.31
CA GLY A 83 -16.28 -9.79 1.45
C GLY A 83 -17.78 -9.69 1.21
N VAL A 84 -18.19 -8.56 0.65
CA VAL A 84 -19.59 -8.30 0.29
C VAL A 84 -19.92 -8.71 -1.15
N GLY A 85 -18.92 -9.10 -1.94
CA GLY A 85 -19.08 -9.49 -3.34
C GLY A 85 -18.95 -8.33 -4.33
N LEU A 86 -18.57 -8.66 -5.57
CA LEU A 86 -18.32 -7.72 -6.66
C LEU A 86 -19.51 -6.79 -6.93
N SER A 87 -20.69 -7.37 -7.15
CA SER A 87 -21.92 -6.62 -7.45
C SER A 87 -22.30 -5.66 -6.34
N ASN A 88 -22.20 -6.08 -5.07
CA ASN A 88 -22.54 -5.21 -3.95
C ASN A 88 -21.58 -4.03 -3.83
N VAL A 89 -20.27 -4.21 -4.10
CA VAL A 89 -19.35 -3.08 -4.14
C VAL A 89 -19.69 -2.12 -5.29
N GLU A 90 -20.01 -2.64 -6.48
CA GLU A 90 -20.37 -1.79 -7.63
C GLU A 90 -21.67 -1.01 -7.39
N TYR A 91 -22.70 -1.63 -6.83
CA TYR A 91 -23.99 -0.98 -6.57
C TYR A 91 -23.97 -0.04 -5.36
N ASN A 92 -23.27 -0.39 -4.28
CA ASN A 92 -23.37 0.35 -3.03
C ASN A 92 -22.29 1.43 -2.86
N PHE A 93 -21.22 1.43 -3.67
CA PHE A 93 -20.12 2.39 -3.49
C PHE A 93 -20.58 3.85 -3.63
N ALA A 94 -21.26 4.21 -4.72
CA ALA A 94 -21.66 5.60 -4.95
C ALA A 94 -22.76 6.09 -3.97
N PRO A 95 -23.78 5.28 -3.64
CA PRO A 95 -24.74 5.60 -2.57
C PRO A 95 -24.06 5.80 -1.20
N LEU A 96 -23.15 4.90 -0.81
CA LEU A 96 -22.42 5.03 0.46
C LEU A 96 -21.47 6.23 0.46
N ALA A 97 -20.86 6.56 -0.67
CA ALA A 97 -20.04 7.76 -0.79
C ALA A 97 -20.86 9.03 -0.51
N TYR A 98 -22.07 9.10 -1.05
CA TYR A 98 -22.99 10.20 -0.78
C TYR A 98 -23.42 10.24 0.69
N GLN A 99 -23.73 9.09 1.29
CA GLN A 99 -24.13 9.02 2.70
C GLN A 99 -23.01 9.44 3.66
N ILE A 100 -21.77 9.01 3.40
CA ILE A 100 -20.63 9.23 4.31
C ILE A 100 -20.01 10.61 4.12
N LEU A 101 -19.93 11.09 2.87
CA LEU A 101 -19.16 12.27 2.51
C LEU A 101 -20.00 13.42 1.95
N GLY A 102 -21.30 13.21 1.74
CA GLY A 102 -22.22 14.24 1.25
C GLY A 102 -22.13 14.53 -0.26
N PHE A 103 -21.34 13.77 -1.03
CA PHE A 103 -21.21 13.93 -2.48
C PHE A 103 -21.22 12.59 -3.21
N TYR A 104 -21.78 12.58 -4.41
CA TYR A 104 -21.85 11.40 -5.26
C TYR A 104 -20.54 11.20 -6.01
N THR A 105 -19.95 10.00 -5.92
CA THR A 105 -18.78 9.63 -6.72
C THR A 105 -18.77 8.15 -7.05
N GLU A 106 -18.52 7.84 -8.31
CA GLU A 106 -18.30 6.46 -8.80
C GLU A 106 -16.81 6.12 -8.90
N HIS A 107 -15.94 7.10 -8.58
CA HIS A 107 -14.50 6.97 -8.77
C HIS A 107 -13.84 6.15 -7.65
N ASN A 108 -14.01 4.83 -7.73
CA ASN A 108 -13.32 3.89 -6.88
C ASN A 108 -11.97 3.49 -7.49
N THR A 109 -10.90 4.15 -7.05
CA THR A 109 -9.55 4.03 -7.64
C THR A 109 -8.59 3.18 -6.81
N ASN A 110 -9.00 2.72 -5.61
CA ASN A 110 -8.14 1.96 -4.72
C ASN A 110 -8.28 0.46 -4.94
N THR A 111 -7.50 -0.06 -5.89
CA THR A 111 -7.48 -1.48 -6.28
C THR A 111 -7.43 -2.45 -5.10
N LEU A 112 -6.54 -2.23 -4.13
CA LEU A 112 -6.38 -3.17 -3.00
C LEU A 112 -7.59 -3.15 -2.06
N LEU A 113 -8.13 -1.97 -1.76
CA LEU A 113 -9.31 -1.87 -0.89
C LEU A 113 -10.58 -2.37 -1.59
N ILE A 114 -10.66 -2.24 -2.92
CA ILE A 114 -11.74 -2.85 -3.71
C ILE A 114 -11.70 -4.37 -3.56
N GLN A 115 -10.55 -5.00 -3.78
CA GLN A 115 -10.40 -6.45 -3.59
C GLN A 115 -10.72 -6.88 -2.16
N LEU A 116 -10.35 -6.05 -1.17
CA LEU A 116 -10.58 -6.32 0.24
C LEU A 116 -12.07 -6.31 0.55
N ALA A 117 -12.80 -5.30 0.09
CA ALA A 117 -14.24 -5.21 0.26
C ALA A 117 -14.97 -6.33 -0.50
N GLN A 118 -14.53 -6.68 -1.71
CA GLN A 118 -15.20 -7.65 -2.56
C GLN A 118 -15.05 -9.09 -2.08
N TYR A 119 -13.84 -9.51 -1.69
CA TYR A 119 -13.52 -10.91 -1.41
C TYR A 119 -13.07 -11.19 0.03
N GLY A 120 -12.90 -10.14 0.85
CA GLY A 120 -12.54 -10.26 2.25
C GLY A 120 -11.08 -10.61 2.51
N LEU A 121 -10.77 -10.82 3.79
CA LEU A 121 -9.41 -11.07 4.27
C LEU A 121 -8.85 -12.41 3.78
N ILE A 122 -9.66 -13.48 3.74
CA ILE A 122 -9.17 -14.81 3.38
C ILE A 122 -8.59 -14.78 1.97
N PHE A 123 -9.32 -14.20 1.03
CA PHE A 123 -8.88 -14.09 -0.35
C PHE A 123 -7.61 -13.24 -0.47
N ILE A 124 -7.59 -12.05 0.14
CA ILE A 124 -6.41 -11.17 0.07
C ILE A 124 -5.17 -11.82 0.67
N ILE A 125 -5.29 -12.51 1.81
CA ILE A 125 -4.15 -13.19 2.42
C ILE A 125 -3.61 -14.27 1.48
N LEU A 126 -4.49 -15.10 0.91
CA LEU A 126 -4.09 -16.12 -0.05
C LEU A 126 -3.42 -15.49 -1.27
N TRP A 127 -4.04 -14.47 -1.85
CA TRP A 127 -3.55 -13.74 -3.01
C TRP A 127 -2.16 -13.15 -2.77
N MET A 128 -1.97 -12.48 -1.62
CA MET A 128 -0.69 -11.91 -1.19
C MET A 128 0.38 -12.98 -1.03
N ILE A 129 0.05 -14.14 -0.45
CA ILE A 129 0.98 -15.27 -0.33
C ILE A 129 1.42 -15.74 -1.72
N GLY A 130 0.50 -15.86 -2.67
CA GLY A 130 0.79 -16.31 -4.04
C GLY A 130 1.72 -15.36 -4.77
N ILE A 131 1.46 -14.06 -4.67
CA ILE A 131 2.33 -13.04 -5.27
C ILE A 131 3.69 -13.01 -4.60
N CYS A 132 3.76 -13.10 -3.27
CA CYS A 132 5.04 -13.16 -2.58
C CYS A 132 5.87 -14.37 -3.04
N LYS A 133 5.25 -15.52 -3.27
CA LYS A 133 5.92 -16.71 -3.82
C LYS A 133 6.38 -16.48 -5.25
N LEU A 134 5.54 -15.89 -6.10
CA LEU A 134 5.90 -15.51 -7.48
C LEU A 134 7.10 -14.56 -7.51
N CYS A 135 7.09 -13.51 -6.69
CA CYS A 135 8.19 -12.54 -6.64
C CYS A 135 9.49 -13.21 -6.20
N LYS A 136 9.44 -14.16 -5.25
CA LYS A 136 10.62 -14.96 -4.84
C LYS A 136 11.12 -15.88 -5.95
N LEU A 137 10.22 -16.50 -6.69
CA LEU A 137 10.54 -17.35 -7.84
C LEU A 137 11.31 -16.58 -8.92
N ILE A 138 10.84 -15.37 -9.26
CA ILE A 138 11.47 -14.54 -10.30
C ILE A 138 12.74 -13.86 -9.78
N GLY A 139 12.68 -13.29 -8.57
CA GLY A 139 13.75 -12.46 -8.03
C GLY A 139 15.02 -13.21 -7.67
N ARG A 140 14.92 -14.52 -7.38
CA ARG A 140 15.99 -15.42 -6.87
C ARG A 140 16.58 -15.00 -5.51
N ASN A 141 16.81 -13.70 -5.29
CA ASN A 141 17.29 -13.06 -4.07
C ASN A 141 16.22 -12.16 -3.44
N LEU A 142 16.30 -11.93 -2.12
CA LEU A 142 15.32 -11.13 -1.37
C LEU A 142 15.14 -9.71 -1.92
N PHE A 143 16.26 -9.02 -2.22
CA PHE A 143 16.24 -7.65 -2.72
C PHE A 143 15.52 -7.53 -4.07
N ASN A 144 15.87 -8.39 -5.03
CA ASN A 144 15.21 -8.44 -6.33
C ASN A 144 13.72 -8.82 -6.21
N SER A 145 13.39 -9.76 -5.33
CA SER A 145 12.01 -10.15 -5.06
C SER A 145 11.18 -8.97 -4.55
N PHE A 146 11.77 -8.15 -3.69
CA PHE A 146 11.13 -6.94 -3.17
C PHE A 146 10.93 -5.88 -4.26
N ILE A 147 11.92 -5.67 -5.13
CA ILE A 147 11.78 -4.77 -6.29
C ILE A 147 10.67 -5.25 -7.22
N ILE A 148 10.64 -6.54 -7.56
CA ILE A 148 9.59 -7.12 -8.42
C ILE A 148 8.22 -6.98 -7.78
N PHE A 149 8.12 -7.15 -6.45
CA PHE A 149 6.87 -6.92 -5.74
C PHE A 149 6.38 -5.47 -5.85
N ILE A 150 7.28 -4.49 -5.70
CA ILE A 150 6.93 -3.07 -5.89
C ILE A 150 6.48 -2.81 -7.33
N LEU A 151 7.24 -3.31 -8.32
CA LEU A 151 6.91 -3.14 -9.74
C LEU A 151 5.54 -3.75 -10.07
N TYR A 152 5.25 -4.94 -9.54
CA TYR A 152 3.94 -5.58 -9.69
C TYR A 152 2.82 -4.69 -9.14
N ASN A 153 2.96 -4.14 -7.94
CA ASN A 153 1.95 -3.25 -7.37
C ASN A 153 1.78 -1.96 -8.19
N VAL A 154 2.87 -1.38 -8.69
CA VAL A 154 2.83 -0.19 -9.55
C VAL A 154 2.15 -0.47 -10.89
N LEU A 155 2.39 -1.63 -11.51
CA LEU A 155 1.77 -2.02 -12.77
C LEU A 155 0.24 -2.14 -12.67
N PHE A 156 -0.26 -2.58 -11.52
CA PHE A 156 -1.70 -2.80 -11.32
C PHE A 156 -2.38 -1.71 -10.49
N ILE A 157 -1.67 -0.64 -10.13
CA ILE A 157 -2.25 0.47 -9.38
C ILE A 157 -3.31 1.17 -10.24
N GLY A 158 -4.53 1.29 -9.71
CA GLY A 158 -5.65 1.90 -10.44
C GLY A 158 -6.31 0.99 -11.48
N SER A 159 -5.91 -0.27 -11.59
CA SER A 159 -6.62 -1.28 -12.38
C SER A 159 -7.60 -2.06 -11.50
N ASN A 160 -8.76 -2.48 -12.04
CA ASN A 160 -9.65 -3.40 -11.32
C ASN A 160 -9.13 -4.84 -11.50
N LEU A 161 -8.52 -5.39 -10.45
CA LEU A 161 -7.92 -6.71 -10.46
C LEU A 161 -8.95 -7.86 -10.52
N SER A 162 -10.23 -7.60 -10.25
CA SER A 162 -11.27 -8.63 -10.21
C SER A 162 -11.45 -9.37 -11.54
N PHE A 163 -11.17 -8.68 -12.64
CA PHE A 163 -11.27 -9.24 -14.00
C PHE A 163 -9.91 -9.54 -14.63
N SER A 164 -8.82 -9.31 -13.90
CA SER A 164 -7.47 -9.46 -14.44
C SER A 164 -7.05 -10.93 -14.42
N LEU A 165 -7.45 -11.68 -15.46
CA LEU A 165 -7.08 -13.09 -15.65
C LEU A 165 -5.58 -13.31 -15.53
N ILE A 166 -4.77 -12.37 -16.02
CA ILE A 166 -3.32 -12.48 -15.95
C ILE A 166 -2.80 -12.48 -14.50
N THR A 167 -3.40 -11.68 -13.61
CA THR A 167 -2.99 -11.70 -12.20
C THR A 167 -3.40 -12.99 -11.50
N ASN A 168 -4.54 -13.58 -11.86
CA ASN A 168 -4.95 -14.89 -11.34
C ASN A 168 -4.02 -16.02 -11.83
N VAL A 169 -3.61 -15.99 -13.10
CA VAL A 169 -2.63 -16.96 -13.65
C VAL A 169 -1.27 -16.81 -12.96
N LEU A 170 -0.78 -15.58 -12.79
CA LEU A 170 0.49 -15.30 -12.12
C LEU A 170 0.47 -15.75 -10.65
N PHE A 171 -0.64 -15.51 -9.96
CA PHE A 171 -0.89 -16.02 -8.61
C PHE A 171 -0.80 -17.56 -8.56
N ALA A 172 -1.52 -18.26 -9.45
CA ALA A 172 -1.54 -19.72 -9.48
C ALA A 172 -0.17 -20.30 -9.81
N TYR A 173 0.55 -19.67 -10.75
CA TYR A 173 1.93 -20.03 -11.10
C TYR A 173 2.87 -19.91 -9.91
N GLY A 174 2.72 -18.84 -9.11
CA GLY A 174 3.45 -18.63 -7.88
C GLY A 174 3.25 -19.77 -6.88
N PHE A 175 2.03 -20.29 -6.72
CA PHE A 175 1.76 -21.43 -5.85
C PHE A 175 2.31 -22.76 -6.37
N SER A 176 2.11 -23.04 -7.66
CA SER A 176 2.49 -24.32 -8.27
C SER A 176 4.00 -24.55 -8.22
N ASN A 177 4.80 -23.54 -8.59
CA ASN A 177 6.24 -23.72 -8.80
C ASN A 177 7.11 -23.43 -7.55
N TYR A 178 6.51 -22.94 -6.46
CA TYR A 178 7.27 -22.54 -5.27
C TYR A 178 7.97 -23.71 -4.57
N LYS A 179 7.35 -24.90 -4.55
CA LYS A 179 7.96 -26.10 -3.95
C LYS A 179 9.24 -26.49 -4.67
N GLN A 180 9.25 -26.44 -6.00
CA GLN A 180 10.42 -26.73 -6.81
C GLN A 180 11.55 -25.73 -6.52
N TYR A 181 11.25 -24.43 -6.44
CA TYR A 181 12.23 -23.40 -6.06
C TYR A 181 12.89 -23.65 -4.70
N LEU A 182 12.11 -24.02 -3.67
CA LEU A 182 12.66 -24.34 -2.36
C LEU A 182 13.65 -25.52 -2.40
N SER A 183 13.33 -26.55 -3.18
CA SER A 183 14.20 -27.72 -3.32
C SER A 183 15.55 -27.38 -3.98
N ILE A 184 15.53 -26.55 -5.03
CA ILE A 184 16.74 -26.10 -5.73
C ILE A 184 17.62 -25.28 -4.80
N ASN A 185 17.03 -24.33 -4.07
CA ASN A 185 17.78 -23.45 -3.17
C ASN A 185 18.39 -24.22 -1.99
N LYS A 186 17.66 -25.21 -1.43
CA LYS A 186 18.16 -26.08 -0.37
C LYS A 186 19.33 -26.95 -0.84
N ASN A 187 19.25 -27.49 -2.06
CA ASN A 187 20.33 -28.28 -2.64
C ASN A 187 21.59 -27.45 -2.91
N GLN A 188 21.44 -26.23 -3.43
CA GLN A 188 22.56 -25.30 -3.62
C GLN A 188 23.24 -24.95 -2.29
N TYR A 189 22.45 -24.68 -1.23
CA TYR A 189 23.00 -24.43 0.10
C TYR A 189 23.77 -25.64 0.64
N ASN A 190 23.20 -26.85 0.53
CA ASN A 190 23.87 -28.07 0.99
C ASN A 190 25.17 -28.36 0.21
N LEU A 191 25.21 -28.11 -1.09
CA LEU A 191 26.44 -28.26 -1.90
C LEU A 191 27.53 -27.27 -1.46
N LEU A 192 27.17 -26.01 -1.19
CA LEU A 192 28.12 -24.97 -0.79
C LEU A 192 28.68 -25.18 0.63
N TYR A 193 27.89 -25.72 1.56
CA TYR A 193 28.28 -25.81 2.97
C TYR A 193 28.67 -27.22 3.44
N ASN A 194 28.15 -28.29 2.83
CA ASN A 194 28.50 -29.67 3.18
C ASN A 194 29.40 -30.36 2.15
N GLY A 195 29.49 -29.84 0.91
CA GLY A 195 30.40 -30.38 -0.11
C GLY A 195 31.88 -30.11 0.15
N GLY A 196 32.21 -29.17 1.05
CA GLY A 196 33.59 -28.84 1.43
C GLY A 196 34.18 -29.66 2.59
N LYS A 197 33.46 -30.67 3.11
CA LYS A 197 33.92 -31.50 4.24
C LYS A 197 34.52 -32.86 3.84
N ASN A 198 34.62 -33.15 2.54
CA ASN A 198 35.16 -34.42 2.02
C ASN A 198 36.27 -34.19 0.99
N VAL A 199 37.32 -33.45 1.34
CA VAL A 199 38.62 -33.50 0.64
C VAL A 199 39.73 -33.57 1.67
#